data_AF-A0AAV6TLA2-F1
#
_entry.id   AF-A0AAV6TLA2-F1
#
_cell.length_a   1.000
_cell.length_b   1.000
_cell.length_c   1.000
_cell.angle_alpha   90.00
_cell.angle_beta   90.00
_cell.angle_gamma   90.00
#
_symmetry.space_group_name_H-M   'P 1'
#
loop_
_entity.id
_entity.type
_entity.pdbx_description
1 polymer ?
#
loop_
_entity_poly.entity_id
_entity_poly.type
_entity_poly.pdbx_seq_one_letter_code
_entity_poly.pdbx_strand_id
1 'polypeptide(L)'
;MHDKWTIEEENAVSEFRKTMMDVVPKHLYQDKHLFYKFLKARNFNQQQAELMLTKHLKWRKEIQIDTIITDFKPSEALQKYISQSFLASVKKATYCSMRQSVTVMEKESLAKR
;
A
#
# COMPACT_ATOMS: atom_id res chain seq x y z
N MET A 1 8.18 -4.20 13.17
CA MET A 1 7.10 -5.12 13.58
C MET A 1 7.78 -6.31 14.23
N HIS A 2 7.26 -6.83 15.34
CA HIS A 2 7.86 -7.99 16.00
C HIS A 2 7.38 -9.24 15.28
N ASP A 3 8.28 -9.84 14.51
CA ASP A 3 8.08 -11.08 13.75
C ASP A 3 8.04 -12.27 14.72
N LYS A 4 6.95 -12.38 15.47
CA LYS A 4 6.64 -13.59 16.20
C LYS A 4 5.44 -14.23 15.54
N TRP A 5 5.69 -14.97 14.47
CA TRP A 5 4.70 -15.85 13.86
C TRP A 5 4.61 -17.12 14.69
N THR A 6 3.41 -17.67 14.78
CA THR A 6 3.28 -19.06 15.26
C THR A 6 3.76 -20.01 14.16
N ILE A 7 4.15 -21.22 14.56
CA ILE A 7 4.58 -22.26 13.62
C ILE A 7 3.46 -22.58 12.62
N GLU A 8 2.20 -22.52 13.05
CA GLU A 8 1.02 -22.71 12.22
C GLU A 8 0.88 -21.62 11.15
N GLU A 9 1.08 -20.35 11.52
CA GLU A 9 1.05 -19.23 10.57
C GLU A 9 2.17 -19.35 9.53
N GLU A 10 3.38 -19.75 9.95
CA GLU A 10 4.52 -19.91 9.05
C GLU A 10 4.29 -21.05 8.04
N ASN A 11 3.71 -22.17 8.50
CA ASN A 11 3.32 -23.27 7.62
C ASN A 11 2.25 -22.85 6.60
N ALA A 12 1.20 -22.15 7.04
CA ALA A 12 0.15 -21.65 6.16
C ALA A 12 0.70 -20.66 5.10
N VAL A 13 1.66 -19.80 5.48
CA VAL A 13 2.34 -18.90 4.56
C VAL A 13 3.19 -19.67 3.55
N SER A 14 3.93 -20.70 4.01
CA SER A 14 4.78 -21.54 3.15
C SER A 14 3.97 -22.29 2.10
N GLU A 15 2.84 -22.89 2.48
CA GLU A 15 1.91 -23.56 1.58
C GLU A 15 1.34 -22.58 0.54
N PHE A 16 0.78 -21.47 1.01
CA PHE A 16 0.18 -20.46 0.14
C PHE A 16 1.19 -19.88 -0.86
N ARG A 17 2.45 -19.71 -0.42
CA ARG A 17 3.54 -19.24 -1.28
C ARG A 17 3.85 -20.23 -2.41
N LYS A 18 3.81 -21.53 -2.15
CA LYS A 18 4.02 -22.56 -3.18
C LYS A 18 2.89 -22.54 -4.22
N THR A 19 1.64 -22.44 -3.77
CA THR A 19 0.47 -22.35 -4.66
C THR A 19 0.53 -21.13 -5.57
N MET A 20 1.07 -20.02 -5.06
CA MET A 20 1.12 -18.72 -5.75
C MET A 20 2.41 -18.45 -6.54
N MET A 21 3.31 -19.43 -6.63
CA MET A 21 4.63 -19.27 -7.25
C MET A 21 4.55 -18.85 -8.72
N ASP A 22 3.58 -19.38 -9.47
CA ASP A 22 3.44 -19.14 -10.92
C ASP A 22 2.73 -17.82 -11.24
N VAL A 23 1.92 -17.29 -10.32
CA VAL A 23 1.08 -16.10 -10.54
C VAL A 23 1.79 -14.82 -10.11
N VAL A 24 2.62 -14.90 -9.06
CA VAL A 24 3.24 -13.73 -8.43
C VAL A 24 4.56 -13.35 -9.14
N PRO A 25 4.74 -12.07 -9.54
CA PRO A 25 6.00 -11.58 -10.07
C PRO A 25 7.18 -11.81 -9.12
N LYS A 26 8.36 -12.13 -9.66
CA LYS A 26 9.58 -12.42 -8.89
C LYS A 26 9.94 -11.33 -7.87
N HIS A 27 9.71 -10.06 -8.20
CA HIS A 27 10.01 -8.94 -7.30
C HIS A 27 9.11 -8.92 -6.05
N LEU A 28 7.84 -9.33 -6.18
CA LEU A 28 6.89 -9.44 -5.06
C LEU A 28 7.10 -10.72 -4.26
N TYR A 29 7.58 -11.79 -4.90
CA TYR A 29 7.82 -13.08 -4.26
C TYR A 29 8.92 -13.05 -3.18
N GLN A 30 9.79 -12.04 -3.22
CA GLN A 30 10.86 -11.82 -2.23
C GLN A 30 10.34 -11.16 -0.93
N ASP A 31 9.18 -10.51 -0.97
CA ASP A 31 8.59 -9.88 0.22
C ASP A 31 8.01 -10.95 1.15
N LYS A 32 8.66 -11.12 2.32
CA LYS A 32 8.28 -12.08 3.36
C LYS A 32 6.87 -11.83 3.89
N HIS A 33 6.40 -10.58 3.91
CA HIS A 33 5.13 -10.23 4.55
C HIS A 33 3.96 -10.11 3.58
N LEU A 34 4.21 -10.15 2.27
CA LEU A 34 3.15 -10.01 1.28
C LEU A 34 2.06 -11.07 1.49
N PHE A 35 2.45 -12.34 1.41
CA PHE A 35 1.57 -13.50 1.59
C PHE A 35 0.87 -13.48 2.95
N TYR A 36 1.62 -13.15 4.02
CA TYR A 36 1.06 -13.04 5.37
C TYR A 36 -0.05 -11.99 5.48
N LYS A 37 0.12 -10.81 4.87
CA LYS A 37 -0.90 -9.75 4.90
C LYS A 37 -2.22 -10.19 4.26
N PHE A 38 -2.16 -10.87 3.12
CA PHE A 38 -3.35 -11.36 2.43
C PHE A 38 -4.03 -12.51 3.18
N LEU A 39 -3.26 -13.45 3.73
CA LEU A 39 -3.80 -14.51 4.59
C LEU A 39 -4.44 -13.93 5.85
N LYS A 40 -3.77 -13.01 6.54
CA LYS A 40 -4.29 -12.36 7.73
C LYS A 40 -5.58 -11.59 7.47
N ALA A 41 -5.70 -10.91 6.34
CA ALA A 41 -6.92 -10.18 5.96
C ALA A 41 -8.14 -11.09 5.70
N ARG A 42 -7.93 -12.40 5.56
CA ARG A 42 -8.96 -13.41 5.31
C ARG A 42 -8.97 -14.53 6.36
N ASN A 43 -8.46 -14.25 7.57
CA ASN A 43 -8.39 -15.21 8.67
C ASN A 43 -7.75 -16.55 8.26
N PHE A 44 -6.69 -16.50 7.44
CA PHE A 44 -5.96 -17.66 6.91
C PHE A 44 -6.75 -18.58 5.96
N ASN A 45 -7.86 -18.11 5.38
CA ASN A 45 -8.54 -18.83 4.30
C ASN A 45 -7.74 -18.72 2.99
N GLN A 46 -7.10 -19.83 2.58
CA GLN A 46 -6.23 -19.88 1.39
C GLN A 46 -6.97 -19.53 0.09
N GLN A 47 -8.17 -20.07 -0.13
CA GLN A 47 -8.94 -19.84 -1.37
C GLN A 47 -9.36 -18.38 -1.52
N GLN A 48 -9.82 -17.75 -0.44
CA GLN A 48 -10.21 -16.34 -0.47
C GLN A 48 -9.01 -15.42 -0.59
N ALA A 49 -7.89 -15.76 0.08
CA ALA A 49 -6.64 -15.02 -0.03
C ALA A 49 -6.09 -15.09 -1.47
N GLU A 50 -6.20 -16.25 -2.12
CA GLU A 50 -5.84 -16.45 -3.53
C GLU A 50 -6.61 -15.53 -4.46
N LEU A 51 -7.94 -15.54 -4.36
CA LEU A 51 -8.80 -14.69 -5.18
C LEU A 51 -8.49 -13.19 -4.94
N MET A 52 -8.20 -12.81 -3.70
CA MET A 52 -7.83 -11.43 -3.36
C MET A 52 -6.47 -11.04 -3.95
N LEU A 53 -5.48 -11.91 -3.87
CA LEU A 53 -4.14 -11.67 -4.40
C LEU A 53 -4.16 -11.57 -5.93
N THR A 54 -4.88 -12.47 -6.61
CA THR A 54 -5.02 -12.44 -8.07
C THR A 54 -5.70 -11.16 -8.55
N LYS A 55 -6.77 -10.73 -7.86
CA LYS A 55 -7.41 -9.43 -8.15
C LYS A 55 -6.45 -8.26 -7.92
N HIS A 56 -5.66 -8.31 -6.85
CA HIS A 56 -4.65 -7.27 -6.57
C HIS A 56 -3.57 -7.20 -7.66
N LEU A 57 -3.07 -8.34 -8.13
CA LEU A 57 -2.08 -8.39 -9.20
C LEU A 57 -2.64 -7.89 -10.53
N LYS A 58 -3.90 -8.21 -10.85
CA LYS A 58 -4.57 -7.68 -12.04
C LYS A 58 -4.67 -6.15 -11.97
N TRP A 59 -5.12 -5.62 -10.85
CA TRP A 59 -5.22 -4.18 -10.60
C TRP A 59 -3.85 -3.46 -10.70
N ARG A 60 -2.79 -4.06 -10.16
CA ARG A 60 -1.42 -3.53 -10.29
C ARG A 60 -0.97 -3.39 -11.75
N LYS A 61 -1.30 -4.37 -12.59
CA LYS A 61 -0.99 -4.35 -14.03
C LYS A 61 -1.78 -3.29 -14.76
N GLU A 62 -3.08 -3.15 -14.46
CA GLU A 62 -3.96 -2.17 -15.10
C GLU A 62 -3.53 -0.72 -14.83
N ILE A 63 -3.09 -0.42 -13.60
CA ILE A 63 -2.71 0.94 -13.18
C ILE A 63 -1.20 1.19 -13.36
N GLN A 64 -0.43 0.17 -13.74
CA GLN A 64 1.03 0.26 -13.89
C GLN A 64 1.71 0.78 -12.62
N ILE A 65 1.32 0.22 -11.47
CA ILE A 65 1.78 0.69 -10.15
C ILE A 65 3.29 0.55 -9.99
N ASP A 66 3.90 -0.40 -10.68
CA ASP A 66 5.35 -0.63 -10.58
C ASP A 66 6.16 0.56 -11.13
N THR A 67 5.59 1.37 -12.03
CA THR A 67 6.25 2.56 -12.62
C THR A 67 5.67 3.88 -12.11
N ILE A 68 4.67 3.84 -11.21
CA ILE A 68 4.00 5.05 -10.72
C ILE A 68 4.95 6.04 -10.07
N ILE A 69 6.02 5.57 -9.42
CA ILE A 69 6.97 6.44 -8.72
C ILE A 69 7.78 7.27 -9.72
N THR A 70 8.06 6.73 -10.90
CA THR A 70 8.87 7.40 -11.93
C THR A 70 8.02 8.20 -12.91
N ASP A 71 6.84 7.70 -13.26
CA ASP A 71 6.06 8.19 -14.39
C ASP A 71 4.98 9.20 -13.95
N PHE A 72 4.57 9.15 -12.69
CA PHE A 72 3.51 10.01 -12.20
C PHE A 72 4.00 11.44 -11.96
N LYS A 73 3.54 12.37 -12.81
CA LYS A 73 3.69 13.81 -12.59
C LYS A 73 2.35 14.40 -12.12
N PRO A 74 2.23 14.84 -10.85
CA PRO A 74 0.99 15.42 -10.37
C PRO A 74 0.70 16.74 -11.10
N SER A 75 -0.56 16.99 -11.44
CA SER A 75 -0.97 18.27 -12.03
C SER A 75 -0.83 19.41 -11.02
N GLU A 76 -0.70 20.64 -11.51
CA GLU A 76 -0.51 21.84 -10.69
C GLU A 76 -1.63 22.02 -9.64
N ALA A 77 -2.87 21.70 -10.00
CA ALA A 77 -4.00 21.72 -9.06
C ALA A 77 -3.85 20.67 -7.95
N LEU A 78 -3.40 19.45 -8.26
CA LEU A 78 -3.16 18.42 -7.24
C LEU A 78 -2.04 18.84 -6.29
N GLN A 79 -0.98 19.47 -6.82
CA GLN A 79 0.12 19.99 -5.98
C GLN A 79 -0.34 21.15 -5.08
N LYS A 80 -1.25 22.00 -5.55
CA LYS A 80 -1.72 23.19 -4.82
C LYS A 80 -2.79 22.89 -3.76
N TYR A 81 -3.70 21.95 -4.04
CA TYR A 81 -4.89 21.73 -3.20
C TYR A 81 -4.84 20.44 -2.37
N ILE A 82 -3.97 19.48 -2.69
CA ILE A 82 -3.76 18.33 -1.82
C ILE A 82 -2.91 18.79 -0.63
N SER A 83 -3.54 18.96 0.53
CA SER A 83 -2.87 19.29 1.80
C SER A 83 -2.11 18.10 2.42
N GLN A 84 -2.08 16.96 1.72
CA GLN A 84 -1.47 15.72 2.16
C GLN A 84 0.02 15.73 1.82
N SER A 85 0.83 16.24 2.76
CA SER A 85 2.29 16.17 2.70
C SER A 85 2.80 15.03 3.59
N PHE A 86 3.75 14.24 3.08
CA PHE A 86 4.49 13.25 3.90
C PHE A 86 5.52 14.01 4.76
N LEU A 87 5.17 14.35 5.99
CA LEU A 87 6.01 15.26 6.79
C LEU A 87 6.83 14.64 7.93
N ALA A 88 6.66 13.36 8.30
CA ALA A 88 7.61 12.75 9.24
C ALA A 88 7.51 11.23 9.34
N SER A 89 8.67 10.58 9.45
CA SER A 89 8.81 9.22 9.96
C SER A 89 8.71 9.24 11.50
N VAL A 90 7.59 8.78 12.05
CA VAL A 90 7.47 8.63 13.51
C VAL A 90 8.20 7.35 13.92
N LYS A 91 9.47 7.47 14.38
CA LYS A 91 10.40 6.52 15.07
C LYS A 91 10.30 4.98 14.88
N LYS A 92 9.41 4.44 14.05
CA LYS A 92 9.15 3.03 13.76
C LYS A 92 8.42 2.92 12.42
N ALA A 93 9.10 3.31 11.33
CA ALA A 93 8.79 2.95 9.93
C ALA A 93 7.29 2.95 9.51
N THR A 94 6.45 3.77 10.16
CA THR A 94 5.03 3.88 9.89
C THR A 94 4.82 5.30 9.38
N TYR A 95 4.44 5.42 8.11
CA TYR A 95 4.16 6.72 7.51
C TYR A 95 2.90 7.30 8.15
N CYS A 96 3.04 8.45 8.82
CA CYS A 96 1.90 9.18 9.35
C CYS A 96 1.47 10.21 8.29
N SER A 97 0.36 9.96 7.60
CA SER A 97 -0.26 10.97 6.74
C SER A 97 -1.07 11.92 7.61
N MET A 98 -0.59 13.15 7.78
CA MET A 98 -1.34 14.19 8.48
C MET A 98 -2.38 14.81 7.52
N ARG A 99 -3.62 14.94 7.98
CA ARG A 99 -4.64 15.75 7.32
C ARG A 99 -4.46 17.18 7.80
N GLN A 100 -3.74 18.02 7.04
CA GLN A 100 -3.80 19.46 7.32
C GLN A 100 -5.21 19.93 6.94
N SER A 101 -5.94 20.45 7.94
CA SER A 101 -7.18 21.19 7.76
C SER A 101 -6.92 22.34 6.79
N VAL A 102 -7.60 22.31 5.64
CA VAL A 102 -7.46 23.30 4.56
C VAL A 102 -7.95 24.66 5.07
N THR A 103 -7.06 25.51 5.55
CA THR A 103 -7.26 26.96 5.64
C THR A 103 -6.74 27.61 4.35
N VAL A 104 -7.33 27.23 3.22
CA VAL A 104 -7.08 27.86 1.91
C VAL A 104 -8.40 28.43 1.39
N MET A 105 -9.02 29.32 2.15
CA MET A 105 -10.12 30.17 1.66
C MET A 105 -10.08 31.60 2.22
N GLU A 106 -9.12 31.98 3.07
CA GLU A 106 -9.18 33.27 3.78
C GLU A 106 -8.10 34.29 3.36
N LYS A 107 -7.19 33.95 2.44
CA LYS A 107 -6.13 34.88 2.01
C LYS A 107 -6.43 35.64 0.71
N GLU A 108 -7.52 35.36 0.01
CA GLU A 108 -7.93 36.13 -1.17
C GLU A 108 -8.89 37.30 -0.87
N SER A 109 -9.46 37.37 0.35
CA SER A 109 -10.38 38.46 0.73
C SER A 109 -9.69 39.68 1.39
N LEU A 110 -8.41 39.59 1.75
CA LEU A 110 -7.65 40.68 2.39
C LEU A 110 -6.74 41.48 1.44
N ALA A 111 -6.70 41.13 0.15
CA ALA A 111 -5.98 41.90 -0.87
C ALA A 111 -6.91 42.79 -1.74
N LYS A 112 -8.20 42.89 -1.39
CA LYS A 112 -9.19 43.74 -2.08
C LYS A 112 -10.04 44.60 -1.12
N ARG A 113 -9.44 45.10 -0.04
CA ARG A 113 -9.99 46.20 0.74
C ARG A 113 -8.92 47.22 1.05
#